data_AF-A0A9P7BSB3-F1
#
_entry.id   AF-A0A9P7BSB3-F1
#
_cell.length_a   1.000
_cell.length_b   1.000
_cell.length_c   1.000
_cell.angle_alpha   90.00
_cell.angle_beta   90.00
_cell.angle_gamma   90.00
#
_symmetry.space_group_name_H-M   'P 1'
#
loop_
_entity.id
_entity.type
_entity.pdbx_description
1 polymer ?
#
loop_
_entity_poly.entity_id
_entity_poly.type
_entity_poly.pdbx_seq_one_letter_code
_entity_poly.pdbx_strand_id
1 'polypeptide(L)'
;MTEQYEKYLQQTQEVEKLLASIKALELIKQNKKLQDTVEQTFDLYKHNHNERHDSLENELYELKVKEAEIIQEYHELCQRNEKFKKEQEKLEKNTRRQEVDMDEITREIELLEKQIQEVDKYQLSATTVPYTELIMALYEELGVKVIVENGQETLIKLDSYDKKHTRVYNLQKQNHLINPNVIWKHISKGLK
;
A
#
# COMPACT_ATOMS: atom_id res chain seq x y z
N MET A 1 103.00 -18.20 -69.32
CA MET A 1 102.02 -17.08 -69.31
C MET A 1 100.61 -17.56 -69.01
N THR A 2 100.19 -18.74 -69.50
CA THR A 2 98.84 -19.31 -69.31
C THR A 2 98.55 -19.85 -67.89
N GLU A 3 99.48 -20.59 -67.27
CA GLU A 3 99.23 -21.22 -65.95
C GLU A 3 99.03 -20.21 -64.80
N GLN A 4 99.78 -19.10 -64.79
CA GLN A 4 99.59 -18.05 -63.78
C GLN A 4 98.24 -17.36 -63.97
N TYR A 5 97.82 -17.12 -65.21
CA TYR A 5 96.54 -16.49 -65.51
C TYR A 5 95.36 -17.39 -65.12
N GLU A 6 95.44 -18.69 -65.40
CA GLU A 6 94.43 -19.66 -64.96
C GLU A 6 94.32 -19.73 -63.43
N LYS A 7 95.44 -19.66 -62.71
CA LYS A 7 95.46 -19.62 -61.25
C LYS A 7 94.79 -18.35 -60.69
N TYR A 8 95.06 -17.18 -61.29
CA TYR A 8 94.39 -15.94 -60.91
C TYR A 8 92.88 -15.98 -61.19
N LEU A 9 92.48 -16.58 -62.32
CA LEU A 9 91.07 -16.75 -62.67
C LEU A 9 90.35 -17.66 -61.65
N GLN A 10 90.96 -18.78 -61.26
CA GLN A 10 90.42 -19.69 -60.25
C GLN A 10 90.30 -19.00 -58.88
N GLN A 11 91.33 -18.26 -58.45
CA GLN A 11 91.29 -17.50 -57.20
C GLN A 11 90.19 -16.44 -57.21
N THR A 12 89.98 -15.76 -58.34
CA THR A 12 88.91 -14.76 -58.47
C THR A 12 87.53 -15.40 -58.33
N GLN A 13 87.30 -16.56 -58.96
CA GLN A 13 86.05 -17.31 -58.82
C GLN A 13 85.82 -17.82 -57.40
N GLU A 14 86.87 -18.24 -56.69
CA GLU A 14 86.78 -18.62 -55.28
C GLU A 14 86.41 -17.44 -54.38
N VAL A 15 87.02 -16.27 -54.61
CA VAL A 15 86.69 -15.04 -53.89
C VAL A 15 85.24 -14.62 -54.16
N GLU A 16 84.76 -14.69 -55.39
CA GLU A 16 83.35 -14.39 -55.73
C GLU A 16 82.38 -15.33 -55.02
N LYS A 17 82.67 -16.64 -54.97
CA LYS A 17 81.87 -17.62 -54.23
C LYS A 17 81.85 -17.33 -52.73
N LEU A 18 82.99 -16.97 -52.14
CA LEU A 18 83.08 -16.60 -50.72
C LEU A 18 82.29 -15.32 -50.42
N LEU A 19 82.38 -14.29 -51.28
CA LEU A 19 81.61 -13.06 -51.14
C LEU A 19 80.09 -13.31 -51.23
N ALA A 20 79.66 -14.19 -52.13
CA ALA A 20 78.25 -14.60 -52.22
C ALA A 20 77.79 -15.35 -50.95
N SER A 21 78.62 -16.24 -50.41
CA SER A 21 78.34 -16.95 -49.16
C SER A 21 78.23 -16.00 -47.95
N ILE A 22 79.11 -15.01 -47.84
CA ILE A 22 79.05 -13.99 -46.79
C ILE A 22 77.74 -13.20 -46.86
N LYS A 23 77.35 -12.75 -48.06
CA LYS A 23 76.06 -12.05 -48.27
C LYS A 23 74.87 -12.93 -47.90
N ALA A 24 74.88 -14.21 -48.25
CA ALA A 24 73.83 -15.15 -47.87
C ALA A 24 73.73 -15.32 -46.34
N LEU A 25 74.87 -15.42 -45.64
CA LEU A 25 74.90 -15.51 -44.17
C LEU A 25 74.36 -14.23 -43.51
N GLU A 26 74.65 -13.07 -44.06
CA GLU A 26 74.12 -11.80 -43.57
C GLU A 26 72.59 -11.73 -43.73
N LEU A 27 72.06 -12.15 -44.88
CA LEU A 27 70.62 -12.23 -45.11
C LEU A 27 69.94 -13.22 -44.16
N ILE A 28 70.55 -14.38 -43.89
CA ILE A 28 70.03 -15.35 -42.91
C ILE A 28 69.98 -14.72 -41.51
N LYS A 29 71.02 -13.97 -41.12
CA LYS A 29 71.05 -13.27 -39.83
C LYS A 29 69.98 -12.18 -39.74
N GLN A 30 69.75 -11.43 -40.81
CA GLN A 30 68.68 -10.42 -40.86
C GLN A 30 67.29 -11.06 -40.81
N ASN A 31 67.06 -12.14 -41.56
CA ASN A 31 65.80 -12.89 -41.52
C ASN A 31 65.52 -13.46 -40.13
N LYS A 32 66.53 -14.00 -39.45
CA LYS A 32 66.36 -14.49 -38.08
C LYS A 32 65.94 -13.36 -37.13
N LYS A 33 66.60 -12.19 -37.20
CA LYS A 33 66.20 -11.03 -36.39
C LYS A 33 64.77 -10.55 -36.70
N LEU A 34 64.39 -10.55 -37.97
CA LEU A 34 63.02 -10.19 -38.37
C LEU A 34 62.01 -11.20 -37.85
N GLN A 35 62.32 -12.49 -37.93
CA GLN A 35 61.48 -13.55 -37.39
C GLN A 35 61.30 -13.39 -35.87
N ASP A 36 62.40 -13.20 -35.12
CA ASP A 36 62.36 -12.99 -33.67
C ASP A 36 61.49 -11.76 -33.31
N THR A 37 61.57 -10.68 -34.11
CA THR A 37 60.76 -9.47 -33.92
C THR A 37 59.28 -9.73 -34.18
N VAL A 38 58.97 -10.44 -35.28
CA VAL A 38 57.58 -10.78 -35.63
C VAL A 38 56.95 -11.66 -34.55
N GLU A 39 57.67 -12.68 -34.09
CA GLU A 39 57.20 -13.57 -33.01
C GLU A 39 56.90 -12.78 -31.73
N GLN A 40 57.81 -11.90 -31.31
CA GLN A 40 57.58 -11.03 -30.14
C GLN A 40 56.36 -10.11 -30.30
N THR A 41 56.21 -9.49 -31.47
CA THR A 41 55.05 -8.61 -31.71
C THR A 41 53.74 -9.39 -31.76
N PHE A 42 53.76 -10.62 -32.28
CA PHE A 42 52.59 -11.48 -32.33
C PHE A 42 52.19 -11.97 -30.95
N ASP A 43 53.14 -12.36 -30.11
CA ASP A 43 52.88 -12.76 -28.73
C ASP A 43 52.30 -11.61 -27.91
N LEU A 44 52.86 -10.40 -28.05
CA LEU A 44 52.33 -9.21 -27.39
C LEU A 44 50.91 -8.88 -27.87
N TYR A 45 50.66 -8.94 -29.18
CA TYR A 45 49.33 -8.74 -29.74
C TYR A 45 48.33 -9.74 -29.18
N LYS A 46 48.68 -11.03 -29.15
CA LYS A 46 47.83 -12.10 -28.66
C LYS A 46 47.52 -11.92 -27.17
N HIS A 47 48.53 -11.57 -26.37
CA HIS A 47 48.33 -11.30 -24.95
C HIS A 47 47.36 -10.14 -24.72
N ASN A 48 47.61 -8.98 -25.34
CA ASN A 48 46.74 -7.81 -25.23
C ASN A 48 45.32 -8.07 -25.73
N HIS A 49 45.19 -8.83 -26.82
CA HIS A 49 43.89 -9.19 -27.37
C HIS A 49 43.11 -10.09 -26.42
N ASN A 50 43.76 -11.09 -25.82
CA ASN A 50 43.13 -11.99 -24.87
C ASN A 50 42.71 -11.24 -23.59
N GLU A 51 43.57 -10.41 -23.02
CA GLU A 51 43.21 -9.61 -21.84
C GLU A 51 42.02 -8.68 -22.11
N ARG A 52 42.00 -8.05 -23.28
CA ARG A 52 40.88 -7.20 -23.68
C ARG A 52 39.61 -8.00 -23.91
N HIS A 53 39.71 -9.18 -24.52
CA HIS A 53 38.57 -10.07 -24.73
C HIS A 53 37.97 -10.50 -23.39
N ASP A 54 38.80 -10.99 -22.47
CA ASP A 54 38.38 -11.43 -21.14
C ASP A 54 37.77 -10.26 -20.34
N SER A 55 38.34 -9.07 -20.44
CA SER A 55 37.78 -7.86 -19.82
C SER A 55 36.40 -7.51 -20.36
N LEU A 56 36.20 -7.57 -21.68
CA LEU A 56 34.91 -7.27 -22.30
C LEU A 56 33.87 -8.35 -22.02
N GLU A 57 34.28 -9.61 -21.93
CA GLU A 57 33.40 -10.72 -21.57
C GLU A 57 32.90 -10.58 -20.12
N ASN A 58 33.78 -10.19 -19.20
CA ASN A 58 33.42 -9.88 -17.82
C ASN A 58 32.47 -8.67 -17.73
N GLU A 59 32.77 -7.57 -18.44
CA GLU A 59 31.90 -6.39 -18.46
C GLU A 59 30.50 -6.72 -19.01
N LEU A 60 30.43 -7.53 -20.07
CA LEU A 60 29.17 -7.99 -20.65
C LEU A 60 28.39 -8.87 -19.67
N TYR A 61 29.06 -9.73 -18.91
CA TYR A 61 28.44 -10.53 -17.86
C TYR A 61 27.85 -9.63 -16.75
N GLU A 62 28.62 -8.66 -16.25
CA GLU A 62 28.14 -7.71 -15.23
C GLU A 62 26.93 -6.91 -15.70
N LEU A 63 26.95 -6.46 -16.96
CA LEU A 63 25.82 -5.74 -17.55
C LEU A 63 24.56 -6.61 -17.65
N LYS A 64 24.69 -7.90 -18.01
CA LYS A 64 23.56 -8.83 -18.03
C LYS A 64 22.97 -9.07 -16.65
N VAL A 65 23.81 -9.15 -15.62
CA VAL A 65 23.35 -9.28 -14.23
C VAL A 65 22.56 -8.04 -13.81
N LYS A 66 23.09 -6.84 -14.05
CA LYS A 66 22.40 -5.58 -13.77
C LYS A 66 21.10 -5.43 -14.55
N GLU A 67 21.08 -5.83 -15.81
CA GLU A 67 19.86 -5.83 -16.63
C GLU A 67 18.79 -6.73 -16.04
N ALA A 68 19.15 -7.94 -15.60
CA ALA A 68 18.23 -8.86 -14.95
C ALA A 68 17.68 -8.31 -13.62
N GLU A 69 18.52 -7.66 -12.81
CA GLU A 69 18.11 -6.99 -11.56
C GLU A 69 17.10 -5.88 -11.84
N ILE A 70 17.37 -5.01 -12.82
CA ILE A 70 16.47 -3.90 -13.21
C ILE A 70 15.13 -4.45 -13.71
N ILE A 71 15.14 -5.51 -14.53
CA ILE A 71 13.91 -6.15 -15.01
C ILE A 71 13.08 -6.68 -13.84
N GLN A 72 13.73 -7.30 -12.85
CA GLN A 72 13.04 -7.79 -11.66
C GLN A 72 12.43 -6.63 -10.85
N GLU A 73 13.21 -5.59 -10.55
CA GLU A 73 12.72 -4.40 -9.83
C GLU A 73 11.54 -3.74 -10.55
N TYR A 74 11.62 -3.63 -11.88
CA TYR A 74 10.54 -3.09 -12.69
C TYR A 74 9.26 -3.94 -12.57
N HIS A 75 9.37 -5.26 -12.63
CA HIS A 75 8.23 -6.15 -12.45
C HIS A 75 7.60 -6.02 -11.06
N GLU A 76 8.41 -5.92 -10.00
CA GLU A 76 7.93 -5.70 -8.64
C GLU A 76 7.21 -4.36 -8.48
N LEU A 77 7.73 -3.30 -9.11
CA LEU A 77 7.09 -1.99 -9.17
C LEU A 77 5.74 -2.03 -9.90
N CYS A 78 5.66 -2.71 -11.04
CA CYS A 78 4.40 -2.89 -11.77
C CYS A 78 3.36 -3.60 -10.90
N GLN A 79 3.73 -4.70 -10.24
CA GLN A 79 2.81 -5.42 -9.35
C GLN A 79 2.35 -4.57 -8.17
N ARG A 80 3.26 -3.77 -7.58
CA ARG A 80 2.92 -2.85 -6.50
C ARG A 80 1.96 -1.76 -6.97
N ASN A 81 2.19 -1.20 -8.16
CA ASN A 81 1.35 -0.18 -8.75
C ASN A 81 -0.07 -0.71 -9.06
N GLU A 82 -0.18 -1.94 -9.57
CA GLU A 82 -1.48 -2.60 -9.76
C GLU A 82 -2.25 -2.77 -8.44
N LYS A 83 -1.56 -3.13 -7.35
CA LYS A 83 -2.17 -3.22 -6.02
C LYS A 83 -2.67 -1.86 -5.56
N PHE A 84 -1.84 -0.82 -5.65
CA PHE A 84 -2.22 0.54 -5.28
C PHE A 84 -3.42 1.05 -6.10
N LYS A 85 -3.45 0.77 -7.40
CA LYS A 85 -4.58 1.16 -8.25
C LYS A 85 -5.89 0.51 -7.78
N LYS A 86 -5.87 -0.79 -7.44
CA LYS A 86 -7.05 -1.49 -6.91
C LYS A 86 -7.49 -0.92 -5.55
N GLU A 87 -6.53 -0.61 -4.68
CA GLU A 87 -6.81 0.03 -3.38
C GLU A 87 -7.42 1.42 -3.56
N GLN A 88 -6.89 2.23 -4.48
CA GLN A 88 -7.42 3.54 -4.82
C GLN A 88 -8.85 3.45 -5.37
N GLU A 89 -9.11 2.56 -6.32
CA GLU A 89 -10.46 2.34 -6.86
C GLU A 89 -11.46 1.91 -5.77
N LYS A 90 -11.01 1.11 -4.79
CA LYS A 90 -11.85 0.72 -3.64
C LYS A 90 -12.10 1.91 -2.72
N LEU A 91 -11.08 2.73 -2.45
CA LEU A 91 -11.22 3.92 -1.62
C LEU A 91 -12.19 4.92 -2.26
N GLU A 92 -12.06 5.19 -3.55
CA GLU A 92 -12.96 6.09 -4.29
C GLU A 92 -14.42 5.61 -4.25
N LYS A 93 -14.66 4.30 -4.38
CA LYS A 93 -16.00 3.73 -4.23
C LYS A 93 -16.57 3.90 -2.83
N ASN A 94 -15.74 3.74 -1.80
CA ASN A 94 -16.16 3.93 -0.42
C ASN A 94 -16.47 5.40 -0.12
N THR A 95 -15.63 6.33 -0.60
CA THR A 95 -15.86 7.76 -0.46
C THR A 95 -17.20 8.17 -1.08
N ARG A 96 -17.49 7.71 -2.30
CA ARG A 96 -18.78 7.99 -2.96
C ARG A 96 -19.98 7.44 -2.19
N ARG A 97 -19.85 6.28 -1.54
CA ARG A 97 -20.92 5.73 -0.69
C ARG A 97 -21.12 6.60 0.55
N GLN A 98 -20.03 7.00 1.21
CA GLN A 98 -20.09 7.89 2.36
C GLN A 98 -20.68 9.27 2.01
N GLU A 99 -20.41 9.81 0.83
CA GLU A 99 -21.05 11.04 0.34
C GLU A 99 -22.57 10.89 0.25
N VAL A 100 -23.07 9.77 -0.30
CA VAL A 100 -24.51 9.47 -0.36
C VAL A 100 -25.11 9.33 1.03
N ASP A 101 -24.45 8.60 1.93
CA ASP A 101 -24.93 8.42 3.32
C ASP A 101 -24.99 9.78 4.05
N MET A 102 -24.02 10.67 3.81
CA MET A 102 -24.01 12.02 4.38
C MET A 102 -25.13 12.91 3.83
N ASP A 103 -25.45 12.79 2.54
CA ASP A 103 -26.60 13.49 1.95
C ASP A 103 -27.93 13.01 2.55
N GLU A 104 -28.07 11.71 2.82
CA GLU A 104 -29.25 11.14 3.46
C GLU A 104 -29.40 11.64 4.91
N ILE A 105 -28.32 11.60 5.70
CA ILE A 105 -28.30 12.15 7.06
C ILE A 105 -28.65 13.64 7.06
N THR A 106 -28.12 14.40 6.10
CA THR A 106 -28.42 15.84 5.98
C THR A 106 -29.90 16.08 5.72
N ARG A 107 -30.53 15.30 4.83
CA ARG A 107 -31.98 15.38 4.59
C ARG A 107 -32.80 14.99 5.81
N GLU A 108 -32.36 13.98 6.56
CA GLU A 108 -33.03 13.57 7.79
C GLU A 108 -32.95 14.66 8.87
N ILE A 109 -31.80 15.33 9.00
CA ILE A 109 -31.65 16.51 9.87
C ILE A 109 -32.61 17.61 9.45
N GLU A 110 -32.66 17.99 8.17
CA GLU A 110 -33.58 19.03 7.68
C GLU A 110 -35.06 18.68 7.93
N LEU A 111 -35.42 17.39 7.82
CA LEU A 111 -36.77 16.91 8.12
C LEU A 111 -37.08 17.07 9.61
N LEU A 112 -36.16 16.63 10.48
CA LEU A 112 -36.31 16.73 11.94
C LEU A 112 -36.37 18.21 12.37
N GLU A 113 -35.56 19.09 11.79
CA GLU A 113 -35.62 20.53 12.04
C GLU A 113 -36.98 21.13 11.66
N LYS A 114 -37.57 20.71 10.53
CA LYS A 114 -38.93 21.12 10.14
C LYS A 114 -39.99 20.60 11.12
N GLN A 115 -39.90 19.34 11.53
CA GLN A 115 -40.82 18.76 12.52
C GLN A 115 -40.72 19.50 13.86
N ILE A 116 -39.52 19.87 14.31
CA ILE A 116 -39.32 20.69 15.51
C ILE A 116 -40.01 22.06 15.35
N GLN A 117 -39.78 22.75 14.24
CA GLN A 117 -40.43 24.05 13.99
C GLN A 117 -41.96 23.96 13.91
N GLU A 118 -42.51 22.86 13.39
CA GLU A 118 -43.94 22.63 13.39
C GLU A 118 -44.47 22.41 14.81
N VAL A 119 -43.81 21.57 15.61
CA VAL A 119 -44.16 21.37 17.02
C VAL A 119 -44.11 22.69 17.81
N ASP A 120 -43.07 23.51 17.63
CA ASP A 120 -42.95 24.82 18.28
C ASP A 120 -44.10 25.78 17.88
N LYS A 121 -44.56 25.72 16.61
CA LYS A 121 -45.73 26.48 16.15
C LYS A 121 -47.03 25.99 16.77
N TYR A 122 -47.19 24.68 16.95
CA TYR A 122 -48.37 24.11 17.62
C TYR A 122 -48.35 24.36 19.14
N GLN A 123 -47.17 24.42 19.77
CA GLN A 123 -47.00 24.81 21.17
C GLN A 123 -47.41 26.27 21.43
N LEU A 124 -47.22 27.17 20.45
CA LEU A 124 -47.74 28.55 20.53
C LEU A 124 -49.29 28.64 20.44
N SER A 125 -49.98 27.56 20.06
CA SER A 125 -51.45 27.50 20.02
C SER A 125 -52.08 26.53 21.04
N ALA A 126 -51.31 25.95 21.94
CA ALA A 126 -51.86 25.07 22.96
C ALA A 126 -52.53 25.89 24.07
N THR A 127 -53.86 25.95 24.00
CA THR A 127 -54.78 25.65 25.09
C THR A 127 -54.03 25.21 26.36
N THR A 128 -54.16 26.00 27.43
CA THR A 128 -53.54 25.77 28.74
C THR A 128 -54.03 24.46 29.35
N VAL A 129 -53.50 23.33 28.90
CA VAL A 129 -53.49 22.09 29.66
C VAL A 129 -52.40 22.28 30.72
N PRO A 130 -52.77 22.35 32.01
CA PRO A 130 -51.79 22.49 33.09
C PRO A 130 -50.69 21.45 32.92
N TYR A 131 -49.43 21.86 33.09
CA TYR A 131 -48.25 21.00 33.02
C TYR A 131 -48.41 19.67 33.80
N THR A 132 -49.18 19.71 34.88
CA THR A 132 -49.61 18.55 35.68
C THR A 132 -50.46 17.53 34.92
N GLU A 133 -51.42 17.97 34.10
CA GLU A 133 -52.29 17.07 33.32
C GLU A 133 -51.52 16.39 32.18
N LEU A 134 -50.59 17.11 31.55
CA LEU A 134 -49.69 16.57 30.53
C LEU A 134 -48.73 15.52 31.11
N ILE A 135 -48.19 15.80 32.30
CA ILE A 135 -47.36 14.85 33.04
C ILE A 135 -48.18 13.62 33.46
N MET A 136 -49.41 13.80 33.95
CA MET A 136 -50.26 12.67 34.32
C MET A 136 -50.61 11.81 33.10
N ALA A 137 -50.97 12.41 31.96
CA ALA A 137 -51.26 11.68 30.74
C ALA A 137 -50.03 10.90 30.23
N LEU A 138 -48.83 11.52 30.25
CA LEU A 138 -47.59 10.84 29.91
C LEU A 138 -47.29 9.66 30.85
N TYR A 139 -47.50 9.82 32.16
CA TYR A 139 -47.31 8.74 33.11
C TYR A 139 -48.34 7.62 32.92
N GLU A 140 -49.61 7.93 32.62
CA GLU A 140 -50.65 6.95 32.31
C GLU A 140 -50.32 6.15 31.04
N GLU A 141 -49.87 6.81 29.97
CA GLU A 141 -49.44 6.16 28.72
C GLU A 141 -48.19 5.28 28.94
N LEU A 142 -47.30 5.68 29.84
CA LEU A 142 -46.13 4.89 30.26
C LEU A 142 -46.50 3.77 31.25
N GLY A 143 -47.79 3.54 31.50
CA GLY A 143 -48.31 2.46 32.32
C GLY A 143 -48.35 2.74 33.82
N VAL A 144 -48.07 3.96 34.27
CA VAL A 144 -48.17 4.36 35.68
C VAL A 144 -49.61 4.77 36.00
N LYS A 145 -50.30 3.96 36.81
CA LYS A 145 -51.68 4.21 37.26
C LYS A 145 -51.73 4.39 38.76
N VAL A 146 -52.36 5.45 39.22
CA VAL A 146 -52.65 5.65 40.64
C VAL A 146 -54.02 5.03 40.95
N ILE A 147 -54.10 4.20 41.98
CA ILE A 147 -55.35 3.62 42.47
C ILE A 147 -55.78 4.43 43.69
N VAL A 148 -56.97 5.02 43.57
CA VAL A 148 -57.61 5.81 44.63
C VAL A 148 -58.66 4.93 45.31
N GLU A 149 -58.50 4.72 46.62
CA GLU A 149 -59.50 4.05 47.45
C GLU A 149 -59.99 5.02 48.52
N ASN A 150 -61.31 5.14 48.68
CA ASN A 150 -61.95 6.08 49.62
C ASN A 150 -61.50 7.55 49.47
N GLY A 151 -61.25 8.00 48.23
CA GLY A 151 -60.87 9.39 47.93
C GLY A 151 -59.42 9.74 48.30
N GLN A 152 -58.60 8.77 48.70
CA GLN A 152 -57.16 8.94 48.93
C GLN A 152 -56.36 8.06 47.97
N GLU A 153 -55.25 8.59 47.48
CA GLU A 153 -54.30 7.84 46.65
C GLU A 153 -53.60 6.78 47.52
N THR A 154 -53.98 5.51 47.37
CA THR A 154 -53.50 4.43 48.24
C THR A 154 -52.43 3.58 47.58
N LEU A 155 -52.49 3.38 46.26
CA LEU A 155 -51.54 2.53 45.54
C LEU A 155 -51.06 3.17 44.22
N ILE A 156 -49.82 2.88 43.82
CA ILE A 156 -49.33 3.13 42.45
C ILE A 156 -49.07 1.80 41.77
N LYS A 157 -49.69 1.58 40.62
CA LYS A 157 -49.51 0.44 39.75
C LYS A 157 -48.65 0.85 38.56
N LEU A 158 -47.56 0.13 38.33
CA LEU A 158 -46.75 0.26 37.13
C LEU A 158 -47.05 -0.93 36.23
N ASP A 159 -47.77 -0.68 35.13
CA ASP A 159 -48.08 -1.63 34.07
C ASP A 159 -46.93 -1.63 33.04
N SER A 160 -46.43 -2.82 32.72
CA SER A 160 -45.50 -3.04 31.60
C SER A 160 -46.22 -3.67 30.42
N TYR A 161 -45.61 -3.63 29.22
CA TYR A 161 -46.12 -4.28 28.02
C TYR A 161 -46.43 -5.78 28.23
N ASP A 162 -45.57 -6.50 28.97
CA ASP A 162 -45.89 -7.83 29.50
C ASP A 162 -46.63 -7.70 30.84
N LYS A 163 -47.92 -8.06 30.87
CA LYS A 163 -48.79 -8.01 32.07
C LYS A 163 -48.28 -8.89 33.23
N LYS A 164 -47.33 -9.80 33.01
CA LYS A 164 -46.70 -10.60 34.08
C LYS A 164 -45.72 -9.80 34.94
N HIS A 165 -45.27 -8.63 34.47
CA HIS A 165 -44.23 -7.82 35.11
C HIS A 165 -44.77 -6.55 35.79
N THR A 166 -46.09 -6.39 35.84
CA THR A 166 -46.79 -5.32 36.56
C THR A 166 -46.40 -5.31 38.05
N ARG A 167 -46.10 -4.13 38.60
CA ARG A 167 -45.82 -3.94 40.03
C ARG A 167 -46.81 -3.00 40.68
N VAL A 168 -47.21 -3.29 41.91
CA VAL A 168 -48.10 -2.43 42.72
C VAL A 168 -47.36 -2.02 43.98
N TYR A 169 -47.26 -0.72 44.21
CA TYR A 169 -46.66 -0.11 45.40
C TYR A 169 -47.77 0.49 46.26
N ASN A 170 -47.69 0.28 47.58
CA ASN A 170 -48.64 0.86 48.53
C ASN A 170 -48.03 2.12 49.15
N LEU A 171 -48.68 3.26 48.90
CA LEU A 171 -48.24 4.59 49.33
C LEU A 171 -48.35 4.79 50.84
N GLN A 172 -49.31 4.10 51.50
CA GLN A 172 -49.53 4.22 52.94
C GLN A 172 -48.50 3.44 53.78
N LYS A 173 -47.76 2.50 53.19
CA LYS A 173 -46.72 1.71 53.89
C LYS A 173 -45.30 2.23 53.67
N GLN A 174 -45.09 3.15 52.72
CA GLN A 174 -43.78 3.69 52.40
C GLN A 174 -43.69 5.15 52.88
N ASN A 175 -43.03 5.38 54.02
CA ASN A 175 -42.80 6.71 54.62
C ASN A 175 -41.89 7.64 53.77
N HIS A 176 -41.50 7.22 52.58
CA HIS A 176 -40.63 7.99 51.69
C HIS A 176 -41.28 8.06 50.31
N LEU A 177 -41.42 9.29 49.81
CA LEU A 177 -41.80 9.63 48.44
C LEU A 177 -41.21 8.61 47.47
N ILE A 178 -42.07 7.96 46.68
CA ILE A 178 -41.64 6.96 45.69
C ILE A 178 -40.59 7.62 44.79
N ASN A 179 -39.36 7.11 44.84
CA ASN A 179 -38.24 7.69 44.12
C ASN A 179 -38.53 7.61 42.60
N PRO A 180 -38.56 8.76 41.89
CA PRO A 180 -38.82 8.80 40.44
C PRO A 180 -37.87 7.89 39.63
N ASN A 181 -36.63 7.69 40.10
CA ASN A 181 -35.67 6.80 39.45
C ASN A 181 -36.11 5.32 39.45
N VAL A 182 -36.91 4.90 40.42
CA VAL A 182 -37.45 3.53 40.49
C VAL A 182 -38.54 3.33 39.44
N ILE A 183 -39.36 4.35 39.22
CA ILE A 183 -40.40 4.37 38.17
C ILE A 183 -39.73 4.30 36.80
N TRP A 184 -38.75 5.18 36.53
CA TRP A 184 -37.99 5.18 35.28
C TRP A 184 -37.27 3.85 35.00
N LYS A 185 -36.66 3.24 36.03
CA LYS A 185 -36.00 1.93 35.91
C LYS A 185 -36.98 0.79 35.61
N HIS A 186 -38.25 0.93 35.97
CA HIS A 186 -39.27 -0.07 35.69
C HIS A 186 -39.81 0.08 34.27
N ILE A 187 -40.12 1.31 33.84
CA ILE A 187 -40.59 1.62 32.48
C ILE A 187 -39.53 1.22 31.43
N SER A 188 -38.26 1.61 31.64
CA SER A 188 -37.14 1.29 30.73
C SER A 188 -36.87 -0.21 30.56
N LYS A 189 -37.24 -1.05 31.53
CA LYS A 189 -37.12 -2.49 31.41
C LYS A 189 -38.19 -3.12 30.51
N GLY A 190 -39.33 -2.44 30.32
CA GLY A 190 -40.42 -2.89 29.46
C GLY A 190 -40.31 -2.44 28.00
N LEU A 191 -39.33 -1.59 27.65
CA LEU A 191 -39.10 -1.02 26.32
C LEU A 191 -38.06 -1.81 25.48
N LYS A 192 -37.84 -3.10 25.79
CA LYS A 192 -36.96 -4.00 25.02
C LYS A 192 -37.75 -4.87 24.06
#